data_AF-A0A8J3EU30-F1
#
_entry.id   AF-A0A8J3EU30-F1
#
_cell.length_a   1.000
_cell.length_b   1.000
_cell.length_c   1.000
_cell.angle_alpha   90.00
_cell.angle_beta   90.00
_cell.angle_gamma   90.00
#
_symmetry.space_group_name_H-M   'P 1'
#
loop_
_entity.id
_entity.type
_entity.pdbx_description
1 polymer ?
#
loop_
_entity_poly.entity_id
_entity_poly.type
_entity_poly.pdbx_seq_one_letter_code
_entity_poly.pdbx_strand_id
1 'polypeptide(L)'
;MTTMISDAEMMLLAIFKELQEKEPNFEKGIHNEVGVAIEYVTPAIIDLEQEGYINGIIWVKSDVDQNEIPSFNNVAITPSGMIKVIELLK
;
A
#
# COMPACT_ATOMS: atom_id res chain seq x y z
N MET A 1 -16.27 12.63 -17.91
CA MET A 1 -16.52 11.75 -16.76
C MET A 1 -15.24 11.79 -15.94
N THR A 2 -15.21 12.60 -14.89
CA THR A 2 -14.07 12.67 -13.96
C THR A 2 -14.13 11.43 -13.10
N THR A 3 -13.29 10.45 -13.41
CA THR A 3 -12.99 9.32 -12.53
C THR A 3 -12.40 9.93 -11.26
N MET A 4 -13.24 10.12 -10.24
CA MET A 4 -12.74 10.32 -8.88
C MET A 4 -12.02 9.03 -8.53
N ILE A 5 -10.69 9.07 -8.57
CA ILE A 5 -9.85 7.96 -8.11
C ILE A 5 -10.22 7.75 -6.63
N SER A 6 -10.67 6.55 -6.28
CA SER A 6 -10.95 6.18 -4.89
C SER A 6 -9.67 6.29 -4.06
N ASP A 7 -9.78 6.60 -2.76
CA ASP A 7 -8.61 6.65 -1.87
C ASP A 7 -7.79 5.34 -1.92
N ALA A 8 -8.47 4.20 -2.06
CA ALA A 8 -7.82 2.89 -2.24
C ALA A 8 -7.06 2.76 -3.58
N GLU A 9 -7.58 3.35 -4.65
CA GLU A 9 -6.96 3.34 -5.97
C GLU A 9 -5.72 4.26 -6.02
N MET A 10 -5.78 5.41 -5.33
CA MET A 10 -4.60 6.27 -5.13
C MET A 10 -3.53 5.57 -4.29
N MET A 11 -3.93 4.84 -3.23
CA MET A 11 -2.99 4.05 -2.41
C MET A 11 -2.32 2.95 -3.22
N LEU A 12 -3.07 2.25 -4.07
CA LEU A 12 -2.51 1.21 -4.93
C LEU A 12 -1.47 1.77 -5.90
N LEU A 13 -1.71 2.97 -6.45
CA LEU A 13 -0.74 3.68 -7.30
C LEU A 13 0.51 4.10 -6.52
N ALA A 14 0.36 4.61 -5.29
CA ALA A 14 1.49 4.99 -4.44
C ALA A 14 2.32 3.77 -4.02
N ILE A 15 1.68 2.66 -3.64
CA ILE A 15 2.36 1.38 -3.38
C ILE A 15 3.14 0.93 -4.62
N PHE A 16 2.52 1.02 -5.81
CA PHE A 16 3.19 0.66 -7.06
C PHE A 16 4.41 1.53 -7.34
N LYS A 17 4.33 2.82 -7.05
CA LYS A 17 5.43 3.75 -7.27
C LYS A 17 6.55 3.56 -6.24
N GLU A 18 6.22 3.38 -4.98
CA GLU A 18 7.17 3.02 -3.93
C GLU A 18 7.90 1.71 -4.22
N LEU A 19 7.18 0.71 -4.74
CA LEU A 19 7.79 -0.55 -5.20
C LEU A 19 8.81 -0.40 -6.33
N GLN A 20 8.78 0.71 -7.08
CA GLN A 20 9.80 1.02 -8.09
C GLN A 20 11.02 1.71 -7.49
N GLU A 21 10.94 2.22 -6.26
CA GLU A 21 12.09 2.78 -5.56
C GLU A 21 13.05 1.68 -5.08
N LYS A 22 14.33 2.03 -4.95
CA LYS A 22 15.37 1.08 -4.51
C LYS A 22 15.22 0.67 -3.04
N GLU A 23 14.59 1.52 -2.23
CA GLU A 23 14.31 1.30 -0.82
C GLU A 23 12.85 1.69 -0.54
N PRO A 24 11.88 0.81 -0.88
CA PRO A 24 10.47 1.13 -0.74
C PRO A 24 10.14 1.44 0.72
N ASN A 25 9.63 2.64 0.99
CA ASN A 25 9.18 3.02 2.31
C ASN A 25 7.70 3.33 2.27
N PHE A 26 6.87 2.31 2.42
CA PHE A 26 5.42 2.44 2.27
C PHE A 26 4.80 3.44 3.26
N GLU A 27 5.21 3.43 4.53
CA GLU A 27 4.64 4.33 5.53
C GLU A 27 4.94 5.81 5.23
N LYS A 28 6.19 6.12 4.88
CA LYS A 28 6.61 7.50 4.62
C LYS A 28 6.29 7.94 3.19
N GLY A 29 6.41 7.01 2.25
CA GLY A 29 6.15 7.17 0.83
C GLY A 29 4.69 7.43 0.55
N ILE A 30 3.79 6.53 0.98
CA ILE A 30 2.34 6.69 0.77
C ILE A 30 1.82 7.92 1.52
N HIS A 31 2.31 8.18 2.74
CA HIS A 31 1.96 9.41 3.47
C HIS A 31 2.31 10.68 2.68
N ASN A 32 3.51 10.75 2.10
CA ASN A 32 3.95 11.91 1.34
C ASN A 32 3.34 11.99 -0.06
N GLU A 33 3.13 10.87 -0.73
CA GLU A 33 2.61 10.81 -2.10
C GLU A 33 1.11 11.04 -2.17
N VAL A 34 0.35 10.38 -1.31
CA VAL A 34 -1.12 10.43 -1.31
C VAL A 34 -1.63 11.49 -0.33
N GLY A 35 -0.78 12.01 0.56
CA GLY A 35 -1.18 12.98 1.59
C GLY A 35 -2.06 12.35 2.67
N VAL A 36 -2.09 11.02 2.77
CA VAL A 36 -2.88 10.27 3.75
C VAL A 36 -2.13 10.25 5.06
N ALA A 37 -2.77 10.58 6.19
CA ALA A 37 -2.07 10.53 7.48
C ALA A 37 -1.55 9.10 7.75
N ILE A 38 -0.36 8.98 8.33
CA ILE A 38 0.33 7.69 8.58
C ILE A 38 -0.59 6.65 9.25
N GLU A 39 -1.49 7.10 10.12
CA GLU A 39 -2.47 6.28 10.83
C GLU A 39 -3.53 5.61 9.92
N TYR A 40 -3.78 6.16 8.74
CA TYR A 40 -4.70 5.60 7.74
C TYR A 40 -3.97 4.84 6.62
N VAL A 41 -2.64 4.98 6.51
CA VAL A 41 -1.84 4.27 5.50
C VAL A 41 -1.88 2.77 5.78
N THR A 42 -1.55 2.36 7.01
CA THR A 42 -1.56 0.97 7.44
C THR A 42 -2.89 0.23 7.21
N PRO A 43 -4.05 0.72 7.70
CA PRO A 43 -5.33 0.03 7.49
C PRO A 43 -5.69 -0.06 6.00
N ALA A 44 -5.37 0.94 5.19
CA ALA A 44 -5.67 0.89 3.77
C ALA A 44 -4.78 -0.08 2.98
N ILE A 45 -3.50 -0.22 3.35
CA ILE A 45 -2.65 -1.26 2.77
C ILE A 45 -3.24 -2.64 3.12
N ILE A 46 -3.70 -2.83 4.36
CA ILE A 46 -4.37 -4.07 4.79
C ILE A 46 -5.65 -4.31 3.97
N ASP A 47 -6.47 -3.28 3.74
CA ASP A 47 -7.68 -3.39 2.91
C ASP A 47 -7.32 -3.81 1.48
N LEU A 48 -6.26 -3.26 0.89
CA LEU A 48 -5.77 -3.66 -0.44
C LEU A 48 -5.28 -5.12 -0.49
N GLU A 49 -4.72 -5.63 0.61
CA GLU A 49 -4.35 -7.04 0.72
C GLU A 49 -5.60 -7.93 0.82
N GLN A 50 -6.61 -7.51 1.59
CA GLN A 50 -7.89 -8.21 1.69
C GLN A 50 -8.66 -8.23 0.36
N GLU A 51 -8.59 -7.14 -0.41
CA GLU A 51 -9.13 -7.07 -1.77
C GLU A 51 -8.31 -7.90 -2.78
N GLY A 52 -7.13 -8.39 -2.37
CA GLY A 52 -6.25 -9.22 -3.17
C GLY A 52 -5.47 -8.45 -4.22
N TYR A 53 -5.35 -7.12 -4.09
CA TYR A 53 -4.55 -6.26 -4.97
C TYR A 53 -3.06 -6.27 -4.61
N ILE A 54 -2.74 -6.45 -3.34
CA ILE A 54 -1.37 -6.62 -2.86
C ILE A 54 -1.26 -7.88 -1.99
N ASN A 55 -0.04 -8.30 -1.72
CA ASN A 55 0.26 -9.43 -0.84
C ASN A 55 1.63 -9.23 -0.19
N GLY A 56 1.90 -9.92 0.92
CA GLY A 56 3.20 -9.90 1.57
C GLY A 56 3.30 -8.92 2.74
N ILE A 57 2.15 -8.51 3.30
CA ILE A 57 2.14 -7.86 4.61
C ILE A 57 2.53 -8.90 5.65
N ILE A 58 3.59 -8.63 6.41
CA ILE A 58 4.05 -9.52 7.47
C ILE A 58 3.77 -8.86 8.80
N TRP A 59 2.94 -9.48 9.62
CA TRP A 59 2.72 -9.02 10.99
C TRP A 59 3.94 -9.39 11.83
N VAL A 60 4.76 -8.40 12.16
CA VAL A 60 5.94 -8.57 12.99
C VAL A 60 5.57 -8.18 14.41
N LYS A 61 5.72 -9.14 15.33
CA LYS A 61 5.53 -8.88 16.74
C LYS A 61 6.76 -8.15 17.27
N SER A 62 6.59 -6.93 17.77
CA SER A 62 7.68 -6.20 18.40
C SER A 62 8.02 -6.88 19.74
N ASP A 63 9.25 -7.35 19.90
CA ASP A 63 9.73 -7.96 21.16
C ASP A 63 9.71 -6.97 22.35
N VAL A 64 9.74 -5.67 22.06
CA VAL A 64 9.81 -4.60 23.07
C VAL A 64 8.43 -4.24 23.62
N ASP A 65 7.42 -4.16 22.75
CA ASP A 65 6.08 -3.66 23.11
C ASP A 65 4.99 -4.75 23.04
N GLN A 66 5.32 -5.98 22.60
CA GLN A 66 4.39 -7.08 22.29
C GLN A 66 3.26 -6.74 21.30
N ASN A 67 3.27 -5.52 20.75
CA ASN A 67 2.34 -5.07 19.72
C ASN A 67 2.71 -5.70 18.38
N GLU A 68 1.70 -6.13 17.64
CA GLU A 68 1.84 -6.59 16.26
C GLU A 68 1.88 -5.38 15.34
N ILE A 69 3.02 -5.17 14.68
CA ILE A 69 3.23 -4.08 13.73
C ILE A 69 3.24 -4.70 12.33
N PRO A 70 2.37 -4.25 11.42
CA PRO A 70 2.41 -4.71 10.04
C PRO A 70 3.68 -4.19 9.37
N SER A 71 4.50 -5.11 8.87
CA SER A 71 5.69 -4.84 8.10
C SER A 71 5.36 -4.91 6.62
N PHE A 72 5.71 -3.85 5.91
CA PHE A 72 5.46 -3.70 4.49
C PHE A 72 6.69 -4.06 3.62
N ASN A 73 7.78 -4.55 4.22
CA ASN A 73 9.04 -4.80 3.51
C ASN A 73 8.95 -5.82 2.38
N ASN A 74 8.00 -6.76 2.46
CA ASN A 74 7.79 -7.81 1.46
C ASN A 74 6.48 -7.62 0.68
N VAL A 75 5.88 -6.43 0.76
CA VAL A 75 4.68 -6.12 -0.01
C VAL A 75 5.01 -6.25 -1.49
N ALA A 76 4.13 -6.91 -2.22
CA ALA A 76 4.19 -7.06 -3.66
C ALA A 76 2.79 -6.89 -4.23
N ILE A 77 2.70 -6.27 -5.41
CA ILE A 77 1.44 -6.13 -6.11
C ILE A 77 1.09 -7.46 -6.77
N THR A 78 -0.14 -7.92 -6.58
CA THR A 78 -0.65 -9.13 -7.24
C THR A 78 -0.95 -8.83 -8.72
N PRO A 79 -1.10 -9.84 -9.57
CA PRO A 79 -1.54 -9.64 -10.96
C PRO A 79 -2.84 -8.82 -11.06
N SER A 80 -3.77 -9.02 -10.12
CA SER A 80 -5.04 -8.28 -10.03
C SER A 80 -4.82 -6.81 -9.70
N GLY A 81 -3.94 -6.50 -8.73
CA GLY A 81 -3.56 -5.13 -8.41
C GLY A 81 -2.86 -4.44 -9.57
N MET A 82 -2.01 -5.17 -10.29
CA MET A 82 -1.30 -4.63 -11.44
C MET A 82 -2.24 -4.30 -12.61
N ILE A 83 -3.26 -5.13 -12.87
CA ILE A 83 -4.31 -4.81 -13.86
C ILE A 83 -5.02 -3.51 -13.47
N LYS A 84 -5.38 -3.37 -12.19
CA LYS A 84 -6.06 -2.17 -11.69
C LYS A 84 -5.19 -0.92 -11.79
N VAL A 85 -3.90 -1.02 -11.47
CA VAL A 85 -2.91 0.06 -11.70
C VAL A 85 -2.85 0.45 -13.18
N ILE A 86 -2.81 -0.52 -14.09
CA ILE A 86 -2.79 -0.27 -15.53
C ILE A 86 -4.09 0.41 -16.00
N GLU A 87 -5.24 0.05 -15.44
CA GLU A 87 -6.52 0.73 -15.72
C GLU A 87 -6.52 2.18 -15.25
N LEU A 88 -5.90 2.46 -14.10
CA LEU A 88 -5.82 3.81 -13.52
C LEU A 88 -4.81 4.71 -14.24
N LEU A 89 -3.78 4.13 -14.88
CA LEU A 89 -2.77 4.86 -15.65
C LEU A 89 -3.18 5.17 -17.10
N LYS A 90 -4.33 4.68 -17.57
CA LYS A 90 -4.87 4.91 -18.92
C LYS A 90 -5.77 6.14 -19.00
#